data_AF-A0A847KNV1-F1
#
_entry.id   AF-A0A847KNV1-F1
#
_cell.length_a   1.000
_cell.length_b   1.000
_cell.length_c   1.000
_cell.angle_alpha   90.00
_cell.angle_beta   90.00
_cell.angle_gamma   90.00
#
_symmetry.space_group_name_H-M   'P 1'
#
loop_
_entity.id
_entity.type
_entity.pdbx_description
1 polymer ?
#
loop_
_entity_poly.entity_id
_entity_poly.type
_entity_poly.pdbx_seq_one_letter_code
_entity_poly.pdbx_strand_id
1 'polypeptide(L)' 'MSVPRPVWEKRAEAAGLVPRSAVTKKVKLVVAADPDSLSGKARKAADYGIPIVTEDTFAAMLERGRLRWHQAR' A
#
# COMPACT_ATOMS: atom_id res chain seq x y z
N MET A 1 -0.87 15.54 8.31
CA MET A 1 -1.46 15.88 7.00
C MET A 1 -1.63 14.57 6.22
N SER A 2 -2.85 14.20 5.82
CA SER A 2 -3.07 13.00 5.00
C SER A 2 -2.55 13.25 3.59
N VAL A 3 -1.78 12.31 3.05
CA VAL A 3 -1.21 12.43 1.71
C VAL A 3 -2.27 12.00 0.69
N PRO A 4 -2.53 12.79 -0.37
CA PRO A 4 -3.55 12.43 -1.35
C PRO A 4 -3.28 11.07 -2.01
N ARG A 5 -4.33 10.29 -2.23
CA ARG A 5 -4.26 8.99 -2.93
C ARG A 5 -3.39 9.00 -4.20
N PRO A 6 -3.49 9.99 -5.12
CA PRO A 6 -2.67 10.00 -6.34
C PRO A 6 -1.16 10.06 -6.07
N VAL A 7 -0.75 10.64 -4.93
CA VAL A 7 0.66 10.69 -4.53
C VAL A 7 1.16 9.30 -4.12
N TRP A 8 0.34 8.54 -3.39
CA TRP A 8 0.67 7.15 -3.05
C TRP A 8 0.70 6.23 -4.26
N GLU A 9 -0.21 6.43 -5.21
CA GLU A 9 -0.24 5.67 -6.46
C GLU A 9 1.08 5.88 -7.23
N LYS A 10 1.52 7.14 -7.40
CA LYS A 10 2.81 7.45 -8.02
C LYS A 10 4.01 6.87 -7.27
N ARG A 11 4.01 6.93 -5.94
CA ARG A 11 5.09 6.36 -5.12
C ARG A 11 5.17 4.84 -5.24
N ALA A 12 4.01 4.18 -5.28
CA ALA A 12 3.92 2.74 -5.48
C ALA A 12 4.42 2.35 -6.89
N GLU A 13 4.00 3.08 -7.93
CA GLU A 13 4.48 2.88 -9.30
C GLU A 13 5.99 3.07 -9.43
N ALA A 14 6.55 4.11 -8.80
CA ALA A 14 7.99 4.35 -8.76
C ALA A 14 8.78 3.21 -8.08
N ALA A 15 8.14 2.44 -7.21
CA ALA A 15 8.71 1.25 -6.58
C ALA A 15 8.42 -0.05 -7.33
N GLY A 16 7.80 0.02 -8.52
CA GLY A 16 7.44 -1.14 -9.34
C GLY A 16 6.17 -1.87 -8.90
N LEU A 17 5.37 -1.26 -8.02
CA LEU A 17 4.06 -1.78 -7.61
C LEU A 17 2.97 -1.27 -8.56
N VAL A 18 1.86 -2.02 -8.67
CA VAL A 18 0.71 -1.65 -9.50
C VAL A 18 -0.47 -1.27 -8.61
N PRO A 19 -0.82 0.03 -8.51
CA PRO A 19 -2.00 0.45 -7.78
C PRO A 19 -3.28 -0.17 -8.33
N ARG A 20 -4.18 -0.60 -7.46
CA ARG A 20 -5.49 -1.18 -7.83
C ARG A 20 -6.62 -0.37 -7.20
N SER A 21 -7.67 -0.12 -7.97
CA SER A 21 -8.85 0.63 -7.51
C SER A 21 -9.74 -0.18 -6.55
N ALA A 22 -9.66 -1.51 -6.63
CA ALA A 22 -10.48 -2.46 -5.87
C ALA A 22 -9.65 -3.55 -5.19
N VAL A 23 -10.13 -4.03 -4.05
CA VAL A 23 -9.57 -5.19 -3.34
C VAL A 23 -10.00 -6.46 -4.07
N THR A 24 -9.02 -7.19 -4.58
CA THR A 24 -9.19 -8.47 -5.30
C THR A 24 -8.16 -9.47 -4.76
N LYS A 25 -8.34 -10.77 -5.02
CA LYS A 25 -7.38 -11.82 -4.60
C LYS A 25 -5.95 -11.66 -5.15
N LYS A 26 -5.74 -10.78 -6.15
CA LYS A 26 -4.42 -10.43 -6.69
C LYS A 26 -3.72 -9.35 -5.87
N VAL A 27 -4.45 -8.61 -5.04
CA VAL A 27 -3.90 -7.55 -4.18
C VAL A 27 -3.08 -8.18 -3.06
N LYS A 28 -1.89 -7.63 -2.80
CA LYS A 28 -0.97 -8.13 -1.79
C LYS A 28 -1.02 -7.37 -0.47
N LEU A 29 -1.45 -6.11 -0.49
CA LEU A 29 -1.67 -5.28 0.69
C LEU A 29 -2.66 -4.16 0.38
N VAL A 30 -3.32 -3.63 1.41
CA VAL A 30 -4.18 -2.44 1.32
C VAL A 30 -3.58 -1.35 2.19
N VAL A 31 -3.51 -0.12 1.66
CA VAL A 31 -3.08 1.06 2.42
C VAL A 31 -4.31 1.83 2.86
N ALA A 32 -4.43 2.09 4.16
CA ALA A 32 -5.52 2.87 4.75
C ALA A 32 -4.95 4.01 5.61
N ALA A 33 -5.57 5.19 5.53
CA ALA A 33 -5.25 6.31 6.42
C ALA A 33 -5.70 6.03 7.86
N ASP A 34 -6.81 5.32 7.99
CA ASP A 34 -7.38 4.85 9.25
C ASP A 34 -7.70 3.35 9.09
N PRO A 35 -6.90 2.45 9.70
CA PRO A 35 -7.09 1.00 9.57
C PRO A 35 -8.36 0.48 10.27
N ASP A 36 -8.85 1.22 11.27
CA ASP A 36 -10.11 0.95 11.97
C ASP A 36 -11.35 1.42 11.19
N SER A 37 -11.17 2.18 10.12
CA SER A 37 -12.24 2.57 9.22
C SER A 37 -12.76 1.34 8.50
N LEU A 38 -13.88 0.81 9.00
CA LEU A 38 -14.63 -0.35 8.51
C LEU A 38 -15.24 -0.12 7.11
N SER A 39 -14.51 0.50 6.19
CA SER A 39 -14.89 0.59 4.79
C SER A 39 -15.07 -0.81 4.19
N GLY A 40 -15.90 -0.92 3.16
CA GLY A 40 -16.08 -2.20 2.44
C GLY A 40 -14.77 -2.79 1.88
N LYS A 41 -13.73 -1.96 1.69
CA LYS A 41 -12.39 -2.40 1.27
C LYS A 41 -11.62 -3.07 2.41
N ALA A 42 -11.68 -2.51 3.62
CA ALA A 42 -11.03 -3.09 4.80
C ALA A 42 -11.64 -4.45 5.14
N ARG A 43 -12.98 -4.54 5.17
CA ARG A 43 -13.70 -5.81 5.36
C ARG A 43 -13.29 -6.85 4.32
N LYS A 44 -13.32 -6.49 3.04
CA LYS A 44 -12.94 -7.38 1.94
C LYS A 44 -11.47 -7.81 1.98
N ALA A 45 -10.57 -6.95 2.46
CA ALA A 45 -9.17 -7.29 2.65
C ALA A 45 -9.01 -8.33 3.77
N ALA A 46 -9.69 -8.13 4.90
CA ALA A 46 -9.73 -9.09 6.00
C ALA A 46 -10.32 -10.44 5.55
N ASP A 47 -11.43 -10.44 4.82
CA ASP A 47 -12.04 -11.66 4.25
C ASP A 47 -11.08 -12.45 3.34
N TYR A 48 -10.16 -11.75 2.67
CA TYR A 48 -9.17 -12.35 1.77
C TYR A 48 -7.83 -12.64 2.45
N GLY A 49 -7.66 -12.33 3.74
CA GLY A 49 -6.38 -12.44 4.44
C GLY A 49 -5.32 -11.48 3.89
N ILE A 50 -5.73 -10.38 3.28
CA ILE A 50 -4.83 -9.35 2.75
C ILE A 50 -4.49 -8.38 3.87
N PRO A 51 -3.19 -8.14 4.15
CA PRO A 51 -2.78 -7.21 5.20
C PRO A 51 -3.22 -5.78 4.88
N ILE A 52 -3.72 -5.08 5.91
CA ILE A 52 -4.03 -3.65 5.88
C ILE A 52 -2.90 -2.93 6.61
N VAL A 53 -2.26 -1.97 5.96
CA VAL A 53 -1.16 -1.18 6.52
C VAL A 53 -1.51 0.30 6.48
N THR A 54 -0.87 1.07 7.36
CA THR A 54 -0.99 2.53 7.36
C THR A 54 -0.17 3.17 6.25
N GLU A 55 -0.50 4.42 5.90
CA GLU A 55 0.30 5.24 4.98
C GLU A 55 1.78 5.31 5.41
N ASP A 56 2.04 5.44 6.72
CA ASP A 56 3.40 5.55 7.27
C ASP A 56 4.19 4.23 7.13
N THR A 57 3.55 3.10 7.46
CA THR A 57 4.15 1.78 7.26
C THR A 57 4.45 1.52 5.78
N PHE A 58 3.53 1.91 4.90
CA PHE A 58 3.75 1.80 3.46
C PHE A 58 4.93 2.67 3.00
N ALA A 59 5.06 3.91 3.51
CA ALA A 59 6.21 4.77 3.25
C ALA A 59 7.54 4.08 3.61
N ALA A 60 7.62 3.53 4.83
CA ALA A 60 8.82 2.84 5.30
C ALA A 60 9.15 1.60 4.44
N MET A 61 8.13 0.86 3.97
CA MET A 61 8.32 -0.27 3.06
C MET A 61 8.90 0.17 1.70
N LEU A 62 8.40 1.27 1.13
CA LEU A 62 8.90 1.81 -0.13
C LEU A 62 10.36 2.26 -0.02
N GLU A 63 10.72 2.95 1.07
CA GLU A 63 12.10 3.39 1.32
C GLU A 63 13.04 2.19 1.49
N ARG A 64 12.63 1.16 2.24
CA ARG A 64 13.43 -0.07 2.38
C ARG A 64 13.57 -0.84 1.08
N GLY A 65 12.54 -0.87 0.25
CA GLY A 65 12.59 -1.46 -1.09
C GLY A 65 13.58 -0.72 -1.98
N ARG A 66 13.59 0.61 -1.92
CA ARG A 66 14.50 1.48 -2.68
C ARG A 66 15.98 1.30 -2.28
N LEU A 67 16.25 1.07 -0.99
CA LEU A 67 17.61 0.79 -0.50
C LEU A 67 18.19 -0.51 -1.08
N ARG A 68 17.36 -1.50 -1.39
CA ARG A 68 17.82 -2.78 -1.98
C ARG A 68 18.31 -2.65 -3.42
N TRP A 69 17.86 -1.64 -4.16
CA TRP A 69 18.29 -1.41 -5.55
C TRP A 69 19.59 -0.60 -5.64
N HIS A 70 19.91 0.21 -4.62
CA HIS A 70 21.09 1.08 -4.64
C HIS A 70 22.39 0.40 -4.20
N GLN A 71 22.35 -0.77 -3.55
CA GLN A 71 23.55 -1.51 -3.13
C GLN A 71 24.06 -2.54 -4.16
N ALA A 72 23.34 -2.78 -5.26
CA ALA A 72 23.72 -3.74 -6.29
C ALA A 72 24.45 -3.11 -7.49
N ARG A 73 25.20 -2.02 -7.26
CA ARG A 73 26.03 -1.37 -8.28
C ARG A 73 27.50 -1.48 -7.94
#